data_AF-A0A2N2SKH2-F1
#
_entry.id   AF-A0A2N2SKH2-F1
#
_cell.length_a   1.000
_cell.length_b   1.000
_cell.length_c   1.000
_cell.angle_alpha   90.00
_cell.angle_beta   90.00
_cell.angle_gamma   90.00
#
_symmetry.space_group_name_H-M   'P 1'
#
loop_
_entity.id
_entity.type
_entity.pdbx_description
1 polymer ?
#
loop_
_entity_poly.entity_id
_entity_poly.type
_entity_poly.pdbx_seq_one_letter_code
_entity_poly.pdbx_strand_id
1 'polypeptide(L)'
;MIHDANELIASLHGAGERSIGAILIDTGRLKAEDAERILRLQREQGLRFGDAAKALGLVSDADIQFALSQQFDYPYLQAGQSKVDAEVIAAYHPFSRKVEALRALRSQLMLRWFDVVPERKALAIVSPGRNEGRSWLASNLAVVFSQLGERTLLIDADLRNPAQHRLFGIENRVGLSTLLSGRSSPDAIQRIPEL
;
A
#
# COMPACT_ATOMS: atom_id res chain seq x y z
N MET A 1 -41.43 -12.60 9.73
CA MET A 1 -40.42 -11.54 9.56
C MET A 1 -39.30 -11.76 10.57
N ILE A 2 -38.40 -12.68 10.25
CA ILE A 2 -37.03 -12.77 10.77
C ILE A 2 -36.28 -13.20 9.51
N HIS A 3 -35.78 -12.22 8.74
CA HIS A 3 -34.81 -12.54 7.70
C HIS A 3 -33.52 -12.87 8.46
N ASP A 4 -33.05 -14.09 8.23
CA ASP A 4 -32.07 -14.77 9.07
C ASP A 4 -30.72 -14.05 8.95
N ALA A 5 -30.18 -13.53 10.05
CA ALA A 5 -28.89 -12.84 10.07
C ALA A 5 -27.77 -13.68 9.46
N ASN A 6 -27.92 -15.01 9.48
CA ASN A 6 -27.05 -15.96 8.81
C ASN A 6 -27.03 -15.84 7.27
N GLU A 7 -28.15 -15.57 6.61
CA GLU A 7 -28.18 -15.36 5.15
C GLU A 7 -27.48 -14.05 4.76
N LEU A 8 -27.60 -13.03 5.60
CA LEU A 8 -26.93 -11.74 5.40
C LEU A 8 -25.41 -11.88 5.53
N ILE A 9 -24.95 -12.60 6.58
CA ILE A 9 -23.54 -12.92 6.79
C ILE A 9 -23.00 -13.77 5.64
N ALA A 10 -23.78 -14.72 5.11
CA ALA A 10 -23.40 -15.50 3.93
C ALA A 10 -23.24 -14.63 2.67
N SER A 11 -24.08 -13.62 2.48
CA SER A 11 -23.95 -12.68 1.36
C SER A 11 -22.69 -11.79 1.46
N LEU A 12 -22.15 -11.62 2.67
CA LEU A 12 -20.90 -10.94 2.97
C LEU A 12 -19.68 -11.89 2.91
N HIS A 13 -19.82 -13.16 2.56
CA HIS A 13 -18.72 -14.13 2.49
C HIS A 13 -18.44 -14.63 1.06
N GLY A 14 -18.57 -13.77 0.05
CA GLY A 14 -18.38 -14.09 -1.37
C GLY A 14 -17.18 -15.01 -1.68
N ALA A 15 -17.37 -15.92 -2.65
CA ALA A 15 -16.51 -17.05 -2.98
C ALA A 15 -14.99 -16.76 -2.96
N GLY A 16 -14.33 -17.10 -1.85
CA GLY A 16 -12.87 -17.21 -1.73
C GLY A 16 -12.18 -16.14 -0.89
N GLU A 17 -12.69 -14.91 -0.83
CA GLU A 17 -12.11 -13.80 -0.06
C GLU A 17 -13.11 -13.29 0.98
N ARG A 18 -12.70 -13.13 2.25
CA ARG A 18 -13.57 -12.53 3.28
C ARG A 18 -13.91 -11.11 2.85
N SER A 19 -15.21 -10.79 2.68
CA SER A 19 -15.57 -9.42 2.30
C SER A 19 -15.26 -8.43 3.40
N ILE A 20 -15.03 -7.18 3.02
CA ILE A 20 -14.87 -6.07 3.96
C ILE A 20 -15.99 -6.01 5.01
N GLY A 21 -17.24 -6.32 4.64
CA GLY A 21 -18.38 -6.29 5.56
C GLY A 21 -18.29 -7.38 6.63
N ALA A 22 -17.90 -8.59 6.23
CA ALA A 22 -17.65 -9.68 7.17
C ALA A 22 -16.50 -9.34 8.13
N ILE A 23 -15.39 -8.81 7.62
CA ILE A 23 -14.23 -8.44 8.44
C ILE A 23 -14.58 -7.34 9.46
N LEU A 24 -15.36 -6.34 9.04
CA LEU A 24 -15.81 -5.28 9.95
C LEU A 24 -16.69 -5.84 11.09
N ILE A 25 -17.54 -6.84 10.79
CA ILE A 25 -18.40 -7.48 11.78
C ILE A 25 -17.59 -8.39 12.72
N ASP A 26 -16.80 -9.31 12.16
CA ASP A 26 -16.00 -10.28 12.91
C ASP A 26 -15.02 -9.61 13.87
N THR A 27 -14.53 -8.43 13.50
CA THR A 27 -13.55 -7.67 14.30
C THR A 27 -14.20 -6.67 15.26
N GLY A 28 -15.54 -6.67 15.36
CA GLY A 28 -16.32 -5.83 16.28
C GLY A 28 -16.37 -4.35 15.90
N ARG A 29 -15.95 -3.97 14.69
CA ARG A 29 -15.96 -2.58 14.18
C ARG A 29 -17.30 -2.17 13.59
N LEU A 30 -18.13 -3.13 13.22
CA LEU A 30 -19.48 -2.93 12.72
C LEU A 30 -20.41 -3.95 13.39
N LYS A 31 -21.61 -3.54 13.78
CA LYS A 31 -22.60 -4.48 14.31
C LYS A 31 -23.33 -5.18 13.17
N ALA A 32 -23.64 -6.46 13.35
CA ALA A 32 -24.38 -7.24 12.35
C ALA A 32 -25.77 -6.66 12.02
N GLU A 33 -26.44 -6.05 13.01
CA GLU A 33 -27.75 -5.41 12.85
C GLU A 33 -27.74 -4.22 11.87
N ASP A 34 -26.60 -3.55 11.72
CA ASP A 34 -26.46 -2.37 10.86
C ASP A 34 -26.20 -2.74 9.38
N ALA A 35 -25.87 -4.01 9.10
CA ALA A 35 -25.48 -4.46 7.76
C ALA A 35 -26.63 -4.33 6.73
N GLU A 36 -27.88 -4.56 7.13
CA GLU A 36 -29.03 -4.40 6.23
C GLU A 36 -29.19 -2.95 5.75
N ARG A 37 -28.94 -1.99 6.64
CA ARG A 37 -29.04 -0.57 6.34
C ARG A 37 -27.94 -0.15 5.36
N ILE A 38 -26.74 -0.68 5.54
CA ILE A 38 -25.60 -0.47 4.62
C ILE A 38 -25.92 -1.06 3.23
N LEU A 39 -26.35 -2.32 3.16
CA LEU A 39 -26.67 -3.00 1.90
C LEU A 39 -27.82 -2.32 1.13
N ARG A 40 -28.77 -1.70 1.85
CA ARG A 40 -29.84 -0.90 1.25
C ARG A 40 -29.28 0.36 0.59
N LEU A 41 -28.52 1.16 1.35
CA LEU A 41 -27.91 2.39 0.83
C LEU A 41 -26.94 2.09 -0.32
N GLN A 42 -26.19 0.99 -0.21
CA GLN A 42 -25.29 0.51 -1.25
C GLN A 42 -26.03 0.29 -2.58
N ARG A 43 -27.20 -0.36 -2.54
CA ARG A 43 -28.03 -0.61 -3.73
C ARG A 43 -28.70 0.66 -4.26
N GLU A 44 -29.21 1.50 -3.37
CA GLU A 44 -29.90 2.76 -3.75
C GLU A 44 -28.96 3.78 -4.39
N GLN A 45 -27.73 3.88 -3.91
CA GLN A 45 -26.76 4.89 -4.36
C GLN A 45 -25.62 4.33 -5.21
N GLY A 46 -25.58 3.02 -5.47
CA GLY A 46 -24.51 2.37 -6.22
C GLY A 46 -23.13 2.50 -5.55
N LEU A 47 -23.08 2.63 -4.22
CA LEU A 47 -21.84 2.77 -3.46
C LEU A 47 -21.15 1.41 -3.25
N ARG A 48 -19.89 1.44 -2.82
CA ARG A 48 -19.24 0.25 -2.23
C ARG A 48 -19.67 0.11 -0.77
N PHE A 49 -19.62 -1.11 -0.23
CA PHE A 49 -20.08 -1.38 1.14
C PHE A 49 -19.43 -0.45 2.19
N GLY A 50 -18.10 -0.31 2.16
CA GLY A 50 -17.37 0.59 3.06
C GLY A 50 -17.77 2.06 2.89
N ASP A 51 -17.94 2.53 1.65
CA ASP A 51 -18.36 3.91 1.36
C ASP A 51 -19.78 4.18 1.91
N ALA A 52 -20.71 3.22 1.76
CA ALA A 52 -22.05 3.29 2.33
C ALA A 52 -22.04 3.24 3.87
N ALA A 53 -21.22 2.39 4.47
CA ALA A 53 -21.06 2.30 5.91
C ALA A 53 -20.49 3.59 6.52
N LYS A 54 -19.54 4.24 5.83
CA LYS A 54 -19.01 5.55 6.22
C LYS A 54 -20.06 6.65 6.09
N ALA A 55 -20.81 6.66 4.98
CA ALA A 55 -21.87 7.65 4.76
C ALA A 55 -22.96 7.59 5.84
N LEU A 56 -23.20 6.41 6.42
CA LEU A 56 -24.11 6.21 7.55
C LEU A 56 -23.50 6.54 8.92
N GLY A 57 -22.20 6.87 8.98
CA GLY A 57 -21.48 7.16 10.23
C GLY A 57 -21.23 5.92 11.10
N LEU A 58 -21.33 4.72 10.54
CA LEU A 58 -21.23 3.46 11.27
C LEU A 58 -19.79 2.96 11.44
N VAL A 59 -18.89 3.40 10.56
CA VAL A 59 -17.46 3.05 10.57
C VAL A 59 -16.63 4.27 10.19
N SER A 60 -15.41 4.36 10.71
CA SER A 60 -14.45 5.38 10.32
C SER A 60 -13.66 4.98 9.06
N ASP A 61 -12.97 5.95 8.44
CA ASP A 61 -12.01 5.63 7.38
C ASP A 61 -10.94 4.64 7.86
N ALA A 62 -10.50 4.74 9.13
CA ALA A 62 -9.51 3.83 9.71
C ALA A 62 -10.02 2.38 9.82
N ASP A 63 -11.31 2.19 10.15
CA ASP A 63 -11.93 0.87 10.21
C ASP A 63 -12.02 0.22 8.83
N ILE A 64 -12.36 1.01 7.81
CA ILE A 64 -12.37 0.58 6.42
C ILE A 64 -10.96 0.19 5.98
N GLN A 65 -9.95 1.02 6.28
CA GLN A 65 -8.55 0.68 5.95
C GLN A 65 -8.11 -0.62 6.62
N PHE A 66 -8.45 -0.82 7.90
CA PHE A 66 -8.13 -2.04 8.64
C PHE A 66 -8.81 -3.28 8.03
N ALA A 67 -10.09 -3.16 7.66
CA ALA A 67 -10.81 -4.28 7.08
C ALA A 67 -10.26 -4.63 5.69
N LEU A 68 -9.97 -3.63 4.86
CA LEU A 68 -9.35 -3.85 3.55
C LEU A 68 -7.94 -4.45 3.66
N SER A 69 -7.15 -4.09 4.67
CA SER A 69 -5.83 -4.69 4.83
C SER A 69 -5.88 -6.15 5.23
N GLN A 70 -6.85 -6.54 6.05
CA GLN A 70 -7.11 -7.95 6.35
C GLN A 70 -7.65 -8.70 5.11
N GLN A 71 -8.42 -8.02 4.26
CA GLN A 71 -8.97 -8.61 3.04
C GLN A 71 -7.90 -8.88 1.99
N PHE A 72 -6.98 -7.93 1.77
CA PHE A 72 -6.01 -7.98 0.67
C PHE A 72 -4.59 -8.37 1.10
N ASP A 73 -4.39 -8.73 2.38
CA ASP A 73 -3.10 -9.14 2.96
C ASP A 73 -1.93 -8.21 2.61
N TYR A 74 -2.19 -6.90 2.56
CA TYR A 74 -1.13 -5.93 2.28
C TYR A 74 -0.30 -5.70 3.55
N PRO A 75 1.05 -5.76 3.50
CA PRO A 75 1.88 -5.21 4.56
C PRO A 75 1.75 -3.69 4.54
N TYR A 76 1.07 -3.14 5.55
CA TYR A 76 0.95 -1.70 5.76
C TYR A 76 1.45 -1.36 7.16
N LEU A 77 2.11 -0.21 7.25
CA LEU A 77 2.63 0.32 8.50
C LEU A 77 1.55 1.13 9.18
N GLN A 78 1.41 0.99 10.51
CA GLN A 78 0.64 1.94 11.30
C GLN A 78 1.53 3.11 11.70
N ALA A 79 0.97 4.32 11.72
CA ALA A 79 1.70 5.51 12.12
C ALA A 79 2.33 5.32 13.52
N GLY A 80 3.64 5.57 13.63
CA GLY A 80 4.40 5.40 14.88
C GLY A 80 4.97 4.00 15.13
N GLN A 81 4.67 3.00 14.29
CA GLN A 81 5.22 1.64 14.42
C GLN A 81 6.45 1.38 13.56
N SER A 82 6.87 2.34 12.73
CA SER A 82 8.03 2.21 11.85
C SER A 82 8.82 3.51 11.77
N LYS A 83 10.09 3.39 11.40
CA LYS A 83 10.98 4.53 11.10
C LYS A 83 10.77 5.08 9.68
N VAL A 84 10.00 4.39 8.85
CA VAL A 84 9.64 4.85 7.50
C VAL A 84 8.83 6.14 7.60
N ASP A 85 9.18 7.14 6.81
CA ASP A 85 8.53 8.44 6.80
C ASP A 85 7.10 8.34 6.23
N ALA A 86 6.16 9.14 6.76
CA ALA A 86 4.78 9.21 6.30
C ALA A 86 4.65 9.66 4.83
N GLU A 87 5.67 10.30 4.27
CA GLU A 87 5.76 10.60 2.83
C GLU A 87 5.77 9.33 1.96
N VAL A 88 6.16 8.17 2.49
CA VAL A 88 6.03 6.87 1.83
C VAL A 88 4.59 6.37 1.97
N ILE A 89 3.66 7.11 1.37
CA ILE A 89 2.21 6.90 1.48
C ILE A 89 1.76 5.49 1.09
N ALA A 90 2.49 4.78 0.23
CA ALA A 90 2.19 3.41 -0.17
C ALA A 90 2.31 2.43 1.00
N ALA A 91 3.14 2.76 2.01
CA ALA A 91 3.29 1.98 3.22
C ALA A 91 2.16 2.23 4.23
N TYR A 92 1.60 3.44 4.28
CA TYR A 92 0.64 3.85 5.33
C TYR A 92 -0.81 3.93 4.87
N HIS A 93 -1.04 4.28 3.61
CA HIS A 93 -2.36 4.59 3.06
C HIS A 93 -2.62 3.80 1.76
N PRO A 94 -2.60 2.45 1.84
CA PRO A 94 -2.65 1.58 0.68
C PRO A 94 -3.91 1.77 -0.17
N PHE A 95 -5.03 2.25 0.37
CA PHE A 95 -6.28 2.41 -0.38
C PHE A 95 -6.54 3.87 -0.82
N SER A 96 -5.53 4.74 -0.71
CA SER A 96 -5.64 6.12 -1.19
C SER A 96 -5.60 6.19 -2.72
N ARG A 97 -6.27 7.19 -3.30
CA ARG A 97 -6.25 7.42 -4.76
C ARG A 97 -4.83 7.59 -5.32
N LYS A 98 -3.92 8.15 -4.52
CA LYS A 98 -2.52 8.33 -4.91
C LYS A 98 -1.81 6.97 -5.03
N VAL A 99 -2.05 6.05 -4.10
CA VAL A 99 -1.48 4.70 -4.15
C VAL A 99 -2.09 3.87 -5.28
N GLU A 100 -3.39 4.03 -5.56
CA GLU A 100 -3.99 3.43 -6.76
C GLU A 100 -3.33 3.92 -8.06
N ALA A 101 -3.02 5.20 -8.18
CA ALA A 101 -2.29 5.72 -9.33
C ALA A 101 -0.86 5.13 -9.42
N LEU A 102 -0.19 4.93 -8.29
CA LEU A 102 1.12 4.26 -8.23
C LEU A 102 1.02 2.79 -8.65
N ARG A 103 -0.02 2.05 -8.24
CA ARG A 103 -0.27 0.67 -8.68
C ARG A 103 -0.56 0.60 -10.18
N ALA A 104 -1.34 1.54 -10.70
CA ALA A 104 -1.60 1.63 -12.14
C ALA A 104 -0.31 1.86 -12.92
N LEU A 105 0.55 2.78 -12.46
CA LEU A 105 1.87 3.03 -13.04
C LEU A 105 2.76 1.78 -12.98
N ARG A 106 2.83 1.12 -11.82
CA ARG A 106 3.56 -0.15 -11.63
C ARG A 106 3.11 -1.21 -12.64
N SER A 107 1.81 -1.44 -12.76
CA SER A 107 1.27 -2.43 -13.71
C SER A 107 1.61 -2.10 -15.16
N GLN A 108 1.58 -0.82 -15.55
CA GLN A 108 2.01 -0.40 -16.88
C GLN A 108 3.51 -0.63 -17.11
N LEU A 109 4.34 -0.38 -16.09
CA LEU A 109 5.78 -0.62 -16.17
C LEU A 109 6.10 -2.12 -16.27
N MET A 110 5.40 -2.99 -15.54
CA MET A 110 5.56 -4.43 -15.66
C MET A 110 5.27 -4.89 -17.09
N LEU A 111 4.05 -4.60 -17.57
CA LEU A 111 3.58 -5.05 -18.87
C LEU A 111 4.44 -4.54 -20.04
N ARG A 112 4.98 -3.32 -19.94
CA ARG A 112 5.64 -2.65 -21.07
C ARG A 112 7.17 -2.63 -21.00
N TRP A 113 7.75 -2.83 -19.82
CA TRP A 113 9.19 -2.72 -19.61
C TRP A 113 9.81 -4.01 -19.09
N PHE A 114 9.32 -4.50 -17.94
CA PHE A 114 9.94 -5.63 -17.25
C PHE A 114 9.60 -6.98 -17.88
N ASP A 115 8.37 -7.17 -18.36
CA ASP A 115 7.92 -8.45 -18.93
C ASP A 115 8.29 -8.64 -20.41
N VAL A 116 8.66 -7.55 -21.08
CA VAL A 116 8.93 -7.56 -22.53
C VAL A 116 10.34 -8.04 -22.85
N VAL A 117 11.32 -7.74 -22.00
CA VAL A 117 12.73 -8.10 -22.22
C VAL A 117 13.29 -8.72 -20.94
N PRO A 118 13.59 -10.03 -20.90
CA PRO A 118 14.01 -10.76 -19.69
C PRO A 118 15.21 -10.17 -18.93
N GLU A 119 16.04 -9.39 -19.63
CA GLU A 119 17.26 -8.78 -19.10
C GLU A 119 17.05 -7.35 -18.58
N ARG A 120 15.93 -6.68 -18.92
CA ARG A 120 15.67 -5.29 -18.49
C ARG A 120 15.04 -5.27 -17.11
N LYS A 121 15.88 -5.18 -16.07
CA LYS A 121 15.46 -5.17 -14.66
C LYS A 121 15.69 -3.84 -13.93
N ALA A 122 16.17 -2.83 -14.63
CA ALA A 122 16.47 -1.51 -14.06
C ALA A 122 15.59 -0.41 -14.65
N LEU A 123 15.18 0.51 -13.79
CA LEU A 123 14.44 1.73 -14.13
C LEU A 123 15.09 2.90 -13.39
N ALA A 124 15.43 3.95 -14.14
CA ALA A 124 15.92 5.20 -13.57
C ALA A 124 14.78 6.23 -13.51
N ILE A 125 14.60 6.87 -12.36
CA ILE A 125 13.65 7.98 -12.17
C ILE A 125 14.46 9.26 -12.06
N VAL A 126 14.24 10.18 -13.00
CA VAL A 126 14.99 11.45 -13.11
C VAL A 126 14.02 12.62 -13.23
N SER A 127 14.51 13.82 -12.90
CA SER A 127 13.72 15.06 -12.97
C SER A 127 14.65 16.23 -13.29
N PRO A 128 14.21 17.24 -14.07
CA PRO A 128 15.05 18.38 -14.48
C PRO A 128 15.52 19.24 -13.30
N GLY A 129 14.74 19.31 -12.22
CA GLY A 129 14.98 20.15 -11.05
C GLY A 129 15.03 19.37 -9.72
N ARG A 130 15.34 20.13 -8.66
CA ARG A 130 15.22 19.67 -7.26
C ARG A 130 13.76 19.81 -6.81
N ASN A 131 13.35 19.00 -5.83
CA ASN A 131 12.01 19.05 -5.21
C ASN A 131 10.83 18.82 -6.17
N GLU A 132 11.05 18.11 -7.28
CA GLU A 132 9.99 17.75 -8.24
C GLU A 132 9.33 16.39 -7.93
N GLY A 133 9.61 15.82 -6.76
CA GLY A 133 8.97 14.58 -6.31
C GLY A 133 9.61 13.29 -6.83
N ARG A 134 10.77 13.31 -7.50
CA ARG A 134 11.43 12.06 -7.97
C ARG A 134 11.72 11.07 -6.85
N SER A 135 12.20 11.54 -5.70
CA SER A 135 12.54 10.67 -4.57
C SER A 135 11.29 10.07 -3.94
N TRP A 136 10.23 10.87 -3.84
CA TRP A 136 8.90 10.45 -3.39
C TRP A 136 8.27 9.42 -4.33
N LEU A 137 8.36 9.63 -5.64
CA LEU A 137 7.85 8.69 -6.63
C LEU A 137 8.65 7.37 -6.57
N ALA A 138 9.98 7.45 -6.49
CA ALA A 138 10.84 6.28 -6.44
C ALA A 138 10.62 5.44 -5.17
N SER A 139 10.48 6.07 -4.00
CA SER A 139 10.22 5.36 -2.74
C SER A 139 8.88 4.64 -2.78
N ASN A 140 7.81 5.35 -3.16
CA ASN A 140 6.47 4.79 -3.21
C ASN A 140 6.32 3.73 -4.30
N LEU A 141 6.98 3.92 -5.46
CA LEU A 141 6.98 2.92 -6.52
C LEU A 141 7.68 1.64 -6.06
N ALA A 142 8.80 1.75 -5.34
CA ALA A 142 9.50 0.60 -4.78
C ALA A 142 8.61 -0.19 -3.80
N VAL A 143 7.85 0.50 -2.94
CA VAL A 143 6.91 -0.16 -2.01
C VAL A 143 5.78 -0.86 -2.75
N VAL A 144 5.17 -0.25 -3.77
CA VAL A 144 4.09 -0.95 -4.49
C VAL A 144 4.63 -2.13 -5.32
N PHE A 145 5.91 -2.13 -5.73
CA PHE A 145 6.54 -3.32 -6.29
C PHE A 145 6.80 -4.38 -5.22
N SER A 146 7.32 -4.03 -4.04
CA SER A 146 7.55 -5.00 -2.94
C SER A 146 6.24 -5.67 -2.48
N GLN A 147 5.16 -4.90 -2.37
CA GLN A 147 3.82 -5.39 -2.02
C GLN A 147 3.23 -6.36 -3.05
N LEU A 148 3.77 -6.40 -4.28
CA LEU A 148 3.40 -7.42 -5.28
C LEU A 148 4.17 -8.74 -5.09
N GLY A 149 5.13 -8.77 -4.17
CA GLY A 149 6.06 -9.88 -3.98
C GLY A 149 7.33 -9.78 -4.82
N GLU A 150 7.53 -8.68 -5.56
CA GLU A 150 8.72 -8.49 -6.40
C GLU A 150 9.96 -8.18 -5.56
N ARG A 151 11.08 -8.81 -5.91
CA ARG A 151 12.39 -8.52 -5.30
C ARG A 151 12.88 -7.15 -5.75
N THR A 152 12.55 -6.14 -4.96
CA THR A 152 12.73 -4.75 -5.32
C THR A 152 13.96 -4.15 -4.63
N LEU A 153 14.86 -3.56 -5.41
CA LEU A 153 16.02 -2.80 -4.91
C LEU A 153 15.88 -1.34 -5.32
N LEU A 154 15.78 -0.46 -4.34
CA LEU A 154 15.83 0.98 -4.55
C LEU A 154 17.23 1.51 -4.26
N ILE A 155 17.80 2.23 -5.23
CA ILE A 155 19.14 2.80 -5.11
C ILE A 155 19.01 4.33 -5.19
N ASP A 156 19.49 5.03 -4.16
CA ASP A 156 19.61 6.49 -4.20
C ASP A 156 20.89 6.89 -4.94
N ALA A 157 20.74 7.23 -6.22
CA ALA A 157 21.85 7.68 -7.07
C ALA A 157 22.09 9.20 -7.01
N ASP A 158 21.32 9.97 -6.22
CA ASP A 158 21.60 11.39 -5.99
C ASP A 158 22.64 11.55 -4.87
N LEU A 159 23.92 11.48 -5.24
CA LEU A 159 25.03 11.62 -4.30
C LEU A 159 25.19 13.03 -3.72
N ARG A 160 24.47 14.03 -4.27
CA ARG A 160 24.58 15.43 -3.83
C ARG A 160 23.53 15.78 -2.79
N ASN A 161 22.32 15.25 -2.91
CA ASN A 161 21.24 15.44 -1.94
C ASN A 161 20.39 14.17 -1.83
N PRO A 162 20.95 13.09 -1.25
CA PRO A 162 20.23 11.84 -1.10
C PRO A 162 19.07 12.03 -0.11
N ALA A 163 17.97 11.33 -0.35
CA ALA A 163 16.74 11.42 0.43
C ALA A 163 16.19 10.06 0.87
N GLN A 164 16.53 8.97 0.18
CA GLN A 164 15.90 7.68 0.45
C GLN A 164 16.19 7.17 1.87
N HIS A 165 17.40 7.39 2.38
CA HIS A 165 17.73 7.00 3.75
C HIS A 165 16.83 7.67 4.82
N ARG A 166 16.41 8.92 4.59
CA ARG A 166 15.45 9.60 5.48
C ARG A 166 14.05 9.04 5.32
N LEU A 167 13.61 8.84 4.08
CA LEU A 167 12.29 8.28 3.77
C LEU A 167 12.08 6.88 4.34
N PHE A 168 13.13 6.06 4.42
CA PHE A 168 13.07 4.72 4.99
C PHE A 168 13.60 4.61 6.43
N GLY A 169 14.04 5.71 7.03
CA GLY A 169 14.51 5.73 8.41
C GLY A 169 15.76 4.89 8.67
N ILE A 170 16.64 4.77 7.67
CA ILE A 170 17.88 3.98 7.73
C ILE A 170 19.13 4.87 7.87
N GLU A 171 20.21 4.30 8.37
CA GLU A 171 21.48 5.03 8.47
C GLU A 171 22.14 5.18 7.09
N ASN A 172 22.75 6.35 6.85
CA ASN A 172 23.47 6.66 5.61
C ASN A 172 24.99 6.73 5.81
N ARG A 173 25.55 5.79 6.59
CA ARG A 173 27.01 5.71 6.84
C ARG A 173 27.75 4.96 5.74
N VAL A 174 27.11 3.93 5.19
CA VAL A 174 27.63 3.05 4.15
C VAL A 174 26.55 2.90 3.08
N GLY A 175 26.92 3.03 1.80
CA GLY A 175 25.97 2.97 0.69
C GLY A 175 26.65 3.07 -0.66
N LEU A 176 25.92 3.53 -1.68
CA LEU A 176 26.38 3.54 -3.07
C LEU A 176 27.74 4.22 -3.26
N SER A 177 27.97 5.40 -2.67
CA SER A 177 29.25 6.12 -2.78
C SER A 177 30.44 5.32 -2.24
N THR A 178 30.23 4.54 -1.18
CA THR A 178 31.25 3.67 -0.58
C THR A 178 31.60 2.53 -1.53
N LEU A 179 30.57 1.86 -2.09
CA LEU A 179 30.76 0.79 -3.08
C LEU A 179 31.49 1.29 -4.34
N LEU A 180 31.09 2.45 -4.87
CA LEU A 180 31.73 3.05 -6.05
C LEU A 180 33.20 3.43 -5.82
N SER A 181 33.60 3.67 -4.57
CA SER A 181 34.99 3.92 -4.21
C SER A 181 35.83 2.65 -3.98
N GLY A 182 35.27 1.47 -4.30
CA GLY A 182 35.95 0.17 -4.17
C GLY A 182 35.95 -0.40 -2.75
N ARG A 183 35.25 0.23 -1.80
CA ARG A 183 35.08 -0.29 -0.45
C ARG A 183 33.83 -1.16 -0.40
N SER A 184 33.99 -2.45 -0.11
CA SER A 184 32.86 -3.35 0.12
C SER A 184 32.46 -3.35 1.60
N SER A 185 31.16 -3.34 1.86
CA SER A 185 30.61 -3.58 3.19
C SER A 185 29.24 -4.22 3.04
N PRO A 186 28.91 -5.25 3.85
CA PRO A 186 27.60 -5.89 3.82
C PRO A 186 26.47 -4.91 4.18
N ASP A 187 26.76 -3.85 4.93
CA ASP A 187 25.79 -2.86 5.37
C ASP A 187 25.37 -1.87 4.27
N ALA A 188 25.99 -1.96 3.08
CA ALA A 188 25.65 -1.10 1.95
C ALA A 188 24.26 -1.40 1.36
N ILE A 189 23.68 -2.56 1.65
CA ILE A 189 22.33 -2.96 1.26
C ILE A 189 21.54 -3.24 2.55
N GLN A 190 20.53 -2.42 2.81
CA GLN A 190 19.70 -2.52 4.01
C GLN A 190 18.29 -2.97 3.62
N ARG A 191 17.80 -4.03 4.27
CA ARG A 191 16.43 -4.51 4.09
C ARG A 191 15.48 -3.70 4.98
N ILE A 192 14.27 -3.43 4.46
CA ILE A 192 13.16 -2.90 5.26
C ILE A 192 12.21 -4.07 5.52
N PRO A 193 12.33 -4.77 6.66
CA PRO A 193 11.57 -5.99 6.92
C PRO A 193 10.07 -5.77 7.07
N GLU A 194 9.63 -4.53 7.32
CA GLU A 194 8.24 -4.18 7.50
C GLU A 194 7.48 -3.91 6.18
N LEU A 195 8.15 -3.97 5.02
CA LEU A 195 7.63 -3.64 3.68
C LEU A 195 7.86 -4.72 2.61
#